data_AF-A0A7J0BVH8-F1
#
_entry.id   AF-A0A7J0BVH8-F1
#
_cell.length_a   1.000
_cell.length_b   1.000
_cell.length_c   1.000
_cell.angle_alpha   90.00
_cell.angle_beta   90.00
_cell.angle_gamma   90.00
#
_symmetry.space_group_name_H-M   'P 1'
#
loop_
_entity.id
_entity.type
_entity.pdbx_description
1 polymer ?
#
loop_
_entity_poly.entity_id
_entity_poly.type
_entity_poly.pdbx_seq_one_letter_code
_entity_poly.pdbx_strand_id
1 'polypeptide(L)'
;MSWQSCFFTVPPAAVTIMNGLGPVVSDISGEVAGAQARLAAVTGGAVTQASPLAASATGAAALRAALGALVASGGRMVAVHPYIHPAGDRRGDYSYLTPADCVATLAAKLTDAEDLPEAGSLAAVVVLIHAFDHAPFAAALAAFNAVFPVTELQLAERRARALASLEADKLIIATAPREPWWTTAAPYRHATVRSMETQMGALLAQCEAYDAENTTPEAELAALLNERAAHVAQLEAAWSAFASACFGDAGLGMFLAGDAENMARQLLAGGAPAAAYKLCAAVCWVGHSDRVAIFREVLGL
;
A
#
# COMPACT_ATOMS: atom_id res chain seq x y z
N MET A 1 23.77 -1.02 58.97
CA MET A 1 22.63 -0.77 58.09
C MET A 1 22.10 0.63 58.35
N SER A 2 22.29 1.57 57.42
CA SER A 2 21.34 2.66 57.23
C SER A 2 21.54 3.25 55.83
N TRP A 3 20.43 3.34 55.11
CA TRP A 3 20.32 3.94 53.79
C TRP A 3 19.83 5.38 53.95
N GLN A 4 20.32 6.27 53.09
CA GLN A 4 19.82 7.63 52.93
C GLN A 4 19.25 7.83 51.52
N SER A 5 18.21 8.66 51.45
CA SER A 5 17.44 8.95 50.25
C SER A 5 18.02 10.12 49.44
N CYS A 6 18.02 9.96 48.11
CA CYS A 6 18.46 10.95 47.13
C CYS A 6 17.26 11.65 46.48
N PHE A 7 17.38 12.95 46.17
CA PHE A 7 16.38 13.72 45.44
C PHE A 7 16.96 14.25 44.13
N PHE A 8 16.09 14.38 43.11
CA PHE A 8 16.44 14.93 41.80
C PHE A 8 16.10 16.42 41.72
N THR A 9 17.01 17.22 41.17
CA THR A 9 16.82 18.64 40.88
C THR A 9 17.00 18.92 39.40
N VAL A 10 16.34 19.99 38.92
CA VAL A 10 16.38 20.40 37.51
C VAL A 10 17.82 20.81 37.14
N PRO A 11 18.35 20.37 35.98
CA PRO A 11 19.69 20.73 35.54
C PRO A 11 19.87 22.26 35.43
N PRO A 12 20.95 22.84 35.99
CA PRO A 12 21.19 24.30 35.97
C PRO A 12 21.20 24.91 34.56
N ALA A 13 21.60 24.13 33.56
CA ALA A 13 21.57 24.54 32.15
C ALA A 13 20.14 24.84 31.63
N ALA A 14 19.13 24.11 32.12
CA ALA A 14 17.74 24.34 31.73
C ALA A 14 17.15 25.61 32.38
N VAL A 15 17.62 25.97 33.57
CA VAL A 15 17.22 27.20 34.28
C VAL A 15 17.79 28.44 33.60
N THR A 16 19.04 28.38 33.12
CA THR A 16 19.65 29.48 32.36
C THR A 16 18.95 29.74 31.03
N ILE A 17 18.50 28.68 30.35
CA ILE A 17 17.74 28.78 29.08
C ILE A 17 16.35 29.40 29.34
N MET A 18 15.63 28.96 30.39
CA MET A 18 14.34 29.53 30.79
C MET A 18 14.42 31.01 31.16
N ASN A 19 15.45 31.42 31.89
CA ASN A 19 15.65 32.83 32.27
C ASN A 19 15.99 33.72 31.07
N GLY A 20 16.62 33.17 30.02
CA GLY A 20 16.87 33.89 28.77
C GLY A 20 15.62 34.11 27.90
N LEU A 21 14.61 33.25 28.04
CA LEU A 21 13.34 33.34 27.28
C LEU A 21 12.28 34.26 27.93
N GLY A 22 12.45 34.60 29.22
CA GLY A 22 11.48 35.36 30.02
C GLY A 22 10.98 36.69 29.43
N PRO A 23 11.84 37.56 28.86
CA PRO A 23 11.41 38.85 28.30
C PRO A 23 10.57 38.74 27.03
N VAL A 24 10.83 37.73 26.18
CA VAL A 24 10.09 37.50 24.94
C VAL A 24 8.70 36.93 25.25
N VAL A 25 8.61 36.05 26.24
CA VAL A 25 7.34 35.42 26.67
C VAL A 25 6.39 36.42 27.34
N SER A 26 6.90 37.49 27.98
CA SER A 26 6.05 38.52 28.58
C SER A 26 5.39 39.46 27.55
N ASP A 27 5.98 39.62 26.37
CA ASP A 27 5.53 40.59 25.36
C ASP A 27 4.52 39.99 24.35
N ILE A 28 4.36 38.66 24.31
CA ILE A 28 3.43 37.92 23.43
C ILE A 28 1.98 38.39 23.56
N SER A 29 1.53 38.62 24.79
CA SER A 29 0.16 39.03 25.04
C SER A 29 -0.17 40.43 24.49
N GLY A 30 0.84 41.30 24.33
CA GLY A 30 0.67 42.66 23.81
C GLY A 30 0.64 42.72 22.28
N GLU A 31 1.44 41.89 21.60
CA GLU A 31 1.46 41.80 20.14
C GLU A 31 0.12 41.27 19.61
N VAL A 32 -0.37 40.15 20.16
CA VAL A 32 -1.58 39.46 19.69
C VAL A 32 -2.81 40.38 19.68
N ALA A 33 -2.92 41.29 20.65
CA ALA A 33 -3.97 42.30 20.70
C ALA A 33 -3.85 43.35 19.58
N GLY A 34 -2.61 43.73 19.21
CA GLY A 34 -2.30 44.60 18.09
C GLY A 34 -2.55 43.96 16.72
N ALA A 35 -2.21 42.68 16.55
CA ALA A 35 -2.47 41.93 15.31
C ALA A 35 -3.98 41.76 15.04
N GLN A 36 -4.78 41.49 16.08
CA GLN A 36 -6.23 41.35 15.96
C GLN A 36 -6.92 42.65 15.51
N ALA A 37 -6.40 43.81 15.93
CA ALA A 37 -6.89 45.12 15.50
C ALA A 37 -6.55 45.44 14.03
N ARG A 38 -5.37 45.01 13.55
CA ARG A 38 -4.96 45.17 12.13
C ARG A 38 -5.77 44.25 11.21
N LEU A 39 -6.05 43.02 11.64
CA LEU A 39 -6.85 42.05 10.87
C LEU A 39 -8.31 42.49 10.71
N ALA A 40 -8.91 43.08 11.75
CA ALA A 40 -10.25 43.64 11.69
C ALA A 40 -10.39 44.78 10.66
N ALA A 41 -9.29 45.46 10.30
CA ALA A 41 -9.28 46.54 9.33
C ALA A 41 -9.21 46.10 7.85
N VAL A 42 -8.96 44.80 7.57
CA VAL A 42 -8.76 44.26 6.20
C VAL A 42 -9.96 43.42 5.71
N THR A 43 -10.94 43.15 6.57
CA THR A 43 -12.13 42.35 6.21
C THR A 43 -13.06 43.13 5.26
N GLY A 44 -13.14 42.67 4.00
CA GLY A 44 -14.07 43.20 2.98
C GLY A 44 -13.45 43.61 1.64
N GLY A 45 -12.12 43.60 1.48
CA GLY A 45 -11.45 44.08 0.25
C GLY A 45 -11.16 43.03 -0.84
N ALA A 46 -11.12 41.73 -0.52
CA ALA A 46 -10.70 40.69 -1.45
C ALA A 46 -11.90 40.07 -2.18
N VAL A 47 -12.16 40.51 -3.42
CA VAL A 47 -13.13 39.87 -4.32
C VAL A 47 -12.50 38.59 -4.87
N THR A 48 -12.97 37.43 -4.43
CA THR A 48 -12.55 36.13 -4.97
C THR A 48 -13.32 35.82 -6.25
N GLN A 49 -12.68 36.05 -7.40
CA GLN A 49 -13.18 35.57 -8.69
C GLN A 49 -13.06 34.04 -8.74
N ALA A 50 -14.10 33.36 -9.21
CA ALA A 50 -14.08 31.90 -9.36
C ALA A 50 -13.04 31.48 -10.42
N SER A 51 -12.31 30.40 -10.16
CA SER A 51 -11.28 29.90 -11.09
C SER A 51 -11.90 29.48 -12.44
N PRO A 52 -11.30 29.85 -13.58
CA PRO A 52 -11.78 29.42 -14.90
C PRO A 52 -11.74 27.89 -15.09
N LEU A 53 -10.90 27.17 -14.34
CA LEU A 53 -10.86 25.70 -14.33
C LEU A 53 -12.07 25.07 -13.62
N ALA A 54 -12.78 25.82 -12.78
CA ALA A 54 -13.98 25.32 -12.10
C ALA A 54 -15.08 24.93 -13.10
N ALA A 55 -15.17 25.65 -14.23
CA ALA A 55 -16.11 25.32 -15.31
C ALA A 55 -15.76 23.97 -15.98
N SER A 56 -14.48 23.66 -16.16
CA SER A 56 -14.01 22.39 -16.73
C SER A 56 -14.08 21.21 -15.74
N ALA A 57 -14.11 21.50 -14.43
CA ALA A 57 -14.19 20.48 -13.38
C ALA A 57 -15.62 20.01 -13.07
N THR A 58 -16.63 20.58 -13.72
CA THR A 58 -18.06 20.24 -13.52
C THR A 58 -18.38 18.76 -13.80
N GLY A 59 -17.58 18.09 -14.64
CA GLY A 59 -17.67 16.64 -14.91
C GLY A 59 -17.02 15.73 -13.86
N ALA A 60 -16.30 16.26 -12.85
CA ALA A 60 -15.54 15.45 -11.90
C ALA A 60 -16.41 14.52 -11.05
N ALA A 61 -17.66 14.91 -10.76
CA ALA A 61 -18.61 14.05 -10.04
C ALA A 61 -19.00 12.81 -10.87
N ALA A 62 -19.24 13.00 -12.18
CA ALA A 62 -19.53 11.90 -13.10
C ALA A 62 -18.32 10.98 -13.28
N LEU A 63 -17.11 11.54 -13.42
CA LEU A 63 -15.87 10.75 -13.47
C LEU A 63 -15.61 9.98 -12.17
N ARG A 64 -15.94 10.57 -11.01
CA ARG A 64 -15.86 9.88 -9.72
C ARG A 64 -16.88 8.75 -9.60
N ALA A 65 -18.09 8.94 -10.12
CA ALA A 65 -19.10 7.87 -10.20
C ALA A 65 -18.66 6.75 -11.15
N ALA A 66 -18.06 7.08 -12.31
CA ALA A 66 -17.52 6.11 -13.25
C ALA A 66 -16.33 5.32 -12.67
N LEU A 67 -15.39 6.00 -12.00
CA LEU A 67 -14.30 5.36 -11.26
C LEU A 67 -14.85 4.47 -10.14
N GLY A 68 -15.83 4.97 -9.40
CA GLY A 68 -16.54 4.22 -8.37
C GLY A 68 -17.19 2.95 -8.93
N ALA A 69 -17.85 3.04 -10.10
CA ALA A 69 -18.45 1.89 -10.77
C ALA A 69 -17.40 0.89 -11.26
N LEU A 70 -16.28 1.37 -11.81
CA LEU A 70 -15.16 0.52 -12.26
C LEU A 70 -14.50 -0.25 -11.10
N VAL A 71 -14.37 0.37 -9.93
CA VAL A 71 -13.71 -0.23 -8.76
C VAL A 71 -14.67 -1.00 -7.85
N ALA A 72 -15.94 -0.61 -7.77
CA ALA A 72 -16.97 -1.30 -6.98
C ALA A 72 -17.43 -2.63 -7.62
N SER A 73 -16.95 -2.92 -8.83
CA SER A 73 -17.29 -4.11 -9.58
C SER A 73 -16.52 -5.32 -9.00
N GLY A 74 -17.10 -5.96 -7.98
CA GLY A 74 -16.49 -7.12 -7.31
C GLY A 74 -16.87 -8.47 -7.94
N GLY A 75 -15.88 -9.31 -8.20
CA GLY A 75 -16.03 -10.73 -8.51
C GLY A 75 -15.63 -11.62 -7.34
N ARG A 76 -16.01 -12.90 -7.38
CA ARG A 76 -15.38 -13.92 -6.52
C ARG A 76 -14.02 -14.26 -7.11
N MET A 77 -13.08 -14.57 -6.23
CA MET A 77 -11.71 -14.83 -6.63
C MET A 77 -11.24 -16.12 -5.98
N VAL A 78 -10.54 -16.94 -6.75
CA VAL A 78 -9.87 -18.13 -6.26
C VAL A 78 -8.42 -18.14 -6.73
N ALA A 79 -7.52 -18.49 -5.83
CA ALA A 79 -6.12 -18.74 -6.15
C ALA A 79 -5.81 -20.22 -5.91
N VAL A 80 -5.18 -20.85 -6.90
CA VAL A 80 -4.69 -22.22 -6.80
C VAL A 80 -3.17 -22.16 -6.81
N HIS A 81 -2.53 -22.78 -5.83
CA HIS A 81 -1.07 -22.81 -5.76
C HIS A 81 -0.58 -24.13 -5.16
N PRO A 82 0.70 -24.50 -5.35
CA PRO A 82 1.21 -25.82 -4.99
C PRO A 82 1.10 -26.13 -3.49
N TYR A 83 1.08 -25.10 -2.64
CA TYR A 83 1.07 -25.27 -1.20
C TYR A 83 -0.33 -25.47 -0.57
N ILE A 84 -1.42 -25.41 -1.36
CA ILE A 84 -2.78 -25.71 -0.88
C ILE A 84 -3.02 -27.21 -0.96
N HIS A 85 -3.57 -27.81 0.09
CA HIS A 85 -4.08 -29.17 0.06
C HIS A 85 -5.55 -29.15 -0.43
N PRO A 86 -5.96 -29.98 -1.41
CA PRO A 86 -5.25 -31.11 -2.03
C PRO A 86 -4.55 -30.80 -3.36
N ALA A 87 -4.46 -29.54 -3.78
CA ALA A 87 -4.04 -29.18 -5.13
C ALA A 87 -2.60 -29.66 -5.48
N GLY A 88 -1.63 -29.50 -4.58
CA GLY A 88 -0.23 -29.87 -4.87
C GLY A 88 0.18 -31.28 -4.43
N ASP A 89 1.07 -31.90 -5.21
CA ASP A 89 1.78 -33.14 -4.83
C ASP A 89 2.90 -32.81 -3.85
N ARG A 90 2.72 -33.25 -2.59
CA ARG A 90 3.66 -32.96 -1.50
C ARG A 90 4.69 -34.07 -1.35
N ARG A 91 5.97 -33.70 -1.37
CA ARG A 91 7.10 -34.59 -1.08
C ARG A 91 7.98 -33.97 0.00
N GLY A 92 7.66 -34.28 1.25
CA GLY A 92 8.29 -33.63 2.41
C GLY A 92 7.92 -32.15 2.49
N ASP A 93 8.93 -31.29 2.59
CA ASP A 93 8.75 -29.82 2.65
C ASP A 93 8.45 -29.17 1.30
N TYR A 94 8.72 -29.88 0.19
CA TYR A 94 8.47 -29.44 -1.17
C TYR A 94 7.05 -29.81 -1.59
N SER A 95 6.45 -28.93 -2.39
CA SER A 95 5.15 -29.16 -3.01
C SER A 95 5.22 -28.71 -4.46
N TYR A 96 4.72 -29.55 -5.36
CA TYR A 96 4.75 -29.32 -6.79
C TYR A 96 3.33 -29.30 -7.34
N LEU A 97 3.12 -28.48 -8.36
CA LEU A 97 1.85 -28.41 -9.09
C LEU A 97 2.19 -28.09 -10.53
N THR A 98 1.96 -29.05 -11.43
CA THR A 98 2.22 -28.83 -12.85
C THR A 98 1.16 -27.88 -13.42
N PRO A 99 1.45 -27.15 -14.52
CA PRO A 99 0.44 -26.32 -15.15
C PRO A 99 -0.82 -27.10 -15.58
N ALA A 100 -0.67 -28.36 -16.01
CA ALA A 100 -1.79 -29.21 -16.38
C ALA A 100 -2.69 -29.53 -15.17
N ASP A 101 -2.09 -29.92 -14.05
CA ASP A 101 -2.83 -30.21 -12.81
C ASP A 101 -3.46 -28.94 -12.23
N CYS A 102 -2.79 -27.79 -12.38
CA CYS A 102 -3.30 -26.49 -11.95
C CYS A 102 -4.57 -26.11 -12.74
N VAL A 103 -4.52 -26.23 -14.07
CA VAL A 103 -5.66 -25.98 -14.97
C VAL A 103 -6.81 -26.95 -14.68
N ALA A 104 -6.51 -28.24 -14.47
CA ALA A 104 -7.53 -29.24 -14.12
C ALA A 104 -8.19 -28.95 -12.76
N THR A 105 -7.41 -28.56 -11.76
CA THR A 105 -7.91 -28.19 -10.43
C THR A 105 -8.80 -26.95 -10.50
N LEU A 106 -8.40 -25.96 -11.28
CA LEU A 106 -9.19 -24.75 -11.49
C LEU A 106 -10.49 -25.05 -12.26
N ALA A 107 -10.44 -25.88 -13.30
CA ALA A 107 -11.62 -26.32 -14.04
C ALA A 107 -12.61 -27.07 -13.14
N ALA A 108 -12.12 -27.96 -12.29
CA ALA A 108 -12.95 -28.66 -11.30
C ALA A 108 -13.59 -27.68 -10.30
N LYS A 109 -12.85 -26.64 -9.88
CA LYS A 109 -13.38 -25.62 -8.97
C LYS A 109 -14.45 -24.75 -9.63
N LEU A 110 -14.34 -24.46 -10.92
CA LEU A 110 -15.39 -23.76 -11.67
C LEU A 110 -16.69 -24.58 -11.76
N THR A 111 -16.64 -25.91 -11.65
CA THR A 111 -17.83 -26.76 -11.66
C THR A 111 -18.38 -27.11 -10.27
N ASP A 112 -17.82 -26.52 -9.21
CA ASP A 112 -18.22 -26.78 -7.82
C ASP A 112 -19.54 -26.09 -7.48
N ALA A 113 -20.65 -26.84 -7.56
CA ALA A 113 -22.00 -26.32 -7.39
C ALA A 113 -22.29 -25.71 -6.01
N GLU A 114 -21.52 -26.07 -4.98
CA GLU A 114 -21.72 -25.57 -3.60
C GLU A 114 -21.05 -24.20 -3.38
N ASP A 115 -20.04 -23.85 -4.18
CA ASP A 115 -19.20 -22.65 -3.98
C ASP A 115 -19.24 -21.66 -5.16
N LEU A 116 -19.94 -22.00 -6.24
CA LEU A 116 -20.09 -21.12 -7.40
C LEU A 116 -21.05 -19.95 -7.12
N PRO A 117 -20.82 -18.74 -7.67
CA PRO A 117 -21.80 -17.64 -7.60
C PRO A 117 -23.13 -17.99 -8.31
N GLU A 118 -24.18 -17.21 -8.00
CA GLU A 118 -25.55 -17.39 -8.52
C GLU A 118 -25.61 -17.62 -10.04
N ALA A 119 -26.54 -18.48 -10.46
CA ALA A 119 -26.71 -18.89 -11.85
C ALA A 119 -26.97 -17.70 -12.80
N GLY A 120 -26.28 -17.67 -13.95
CA GLY A 120 -26.40 -16.63 -14.95
C GLY A 120 -25.19 -16.58 -15.90
N SER A 121 -25.20 -15.61 -16.83
CA SER A 121 -24.07 -15.38 -17.75
C SER A 121 -22.87 -14.82 -16.99
N LEU A 122 -21.90 -15.68 -16.69
CA LEU A 122 -20.67 -15.33 -15.99
C LEU A 122 -19.54 -15.06 -16.99
N ALA A 123 -18.53 -14.34 -16.51
CA ALA A 123 -17.24 -14.13 -17.15
C ALA A 123 -16.13 -14.42 -16.14
N ALA A 124 -15.02 -14.96 -16.63
CA ALA A 124 -13.85 -15.23 -15.81
C ALA A 124 -12.56 -14.76 -16.49
N VAL A 125 -11.65 -14.22 -15.68
CA VAL A 125 -10.28 -13.90 -16.09
C VAL A 125 -9.35 -14.81 -15.31
N VAL A 126 -8.54 -15.57 -16.02
CA VAL A 126 -7.58 -16.52 -15.45
C VAL A 126 -6.17 -16.07 -15.79
N VAL A 127 -5.27 -16.07 -14.80
CA VAL A 127 -3.83 -15.85 -15.00
C VAL A 127 -3.06 -17.02 -14.41
N LEU A 128 -2.14 -17.57 -15.22
CA LEU A 128 -1.27 -18.68 -14.87
C LEU A 128 0.19 -18.20 -14.77
N ILE A 129 0.78 -18.41 -13.60
CA ILE A 129 2.18 -18.12 -13.31
C ILE A 129 2.91 -19.46 -13.19
N HIS A 130 3.97 -19.67 -13.96
CA HIS A 130 4.71 -20.93 -13.96
C HIS A 130 6.22 -20.72 -13.94
N ALA A 131 6.95 -21.67 -13.34
CA ALA A 131 8.40 -21.66 -13.30
C ALA A 131 8.98 -23.07 -13.12
N PHE A 132 10.28 -23.20 -13.34
CA PHE A 132 11.00 -24.47 -13.20
C PHE A 132 11.37 -24.77 -11.73
N ASP A 133 11.80 -23.74 -10.99
CA ASP A 133 12.31 -23.85 -9.62
C ASP A 133 11.71 -22.79 -8.69
N HIS A 134 11.89 -22.94 -7.38
CA HIS A 134 11.27 -22.05 -6.37
C HIS A 134 11.78 -20.60 -6.42
N ALA A 135 13.04 -20.36 -6.78
CA ALA A 135 13.60 -19.01 -6.92
C ALA A 135 12.95 -18.20 -8.07
N PRO A 136 12.94 -18.69 -9.33
CA PRO A 136 12.25 -17.99 -10.41
C PRO A 136 10.73 -17.94 -10.18
N PHE A 137 10.14 -18.95 -9.52
CA PHE A 137 8.73 -18.93 -9.14
C PHE A 137 8.41 -17.79 -8.17
N ALA A 138 9.23 -17.58 -7.13
CA ALA A 138 9.05 -16.48 -6.19
C ALA A 138 9.22 -15.11 -6.86
N ALA A 139 10.13 -14.98 -7.83
CA ALA A 139 10.31 -13.75 -8.58
C ALA A 139 9.09 -13.43 -9.47
N ALA A 140 8.55 -14.43 -10.17
CA ALA A 140 7.36 -14.28 -11.00
C ALA A 140 6.12 -13.93 -10.15
N LEU A 141 5.95 -14.58 -9.00
CA LEU A 141 4.88 -14.23 -8.05
C LEU A 141 5.05 -12.82 -7.47
N ALA A 142 6.27 -12.40 -7.15
CA ALA A 142 6.54 -11.05 -6.65
C ALA A 142 6.23 -9.97 -7.70
N ALA A 143 6.55 -10.22 -8.98
CA ALA A 143 6.20 -9.33 -10.09
C ALA A 143 4.69 -9.19 -10.23
N PHE A 144 3.94 -10.30 -10.18
CA PHE A 144 2.48 -10.27 -10.20
C PHE A 144 1.89 -9.56 -8.95
N ASN A 145 2.38 -9.89 -7.74
CA ASN A 145 1.89 -9.35 -6.48
C ASN A 145 2.19 -7.85 -6.29
N ALA A 146 3.16 -7.30 -7.02
CA ALA A 146 3.42 -5.87 -7.08
C ALA A 146 2.26 -5.09 -7.73
N VAL A 147 1.57 -5.71 -8.69
CA VAL A 147 0.42 -5.13 -9.40
C VAL A 147 -0.89 -5.50 -8.71
N PHE A 148 -1.08 -6.80 -8.42
CA PHE A 148 -2.27 -7.33 -7.78
C PHE A 148 -1.87 -8.04 -6.47
N PRO A 149 -1.95 -7.37 -5.31
CA PRO A 149 -1.59 -7.98 -4.03
C PRO A 149 -2.64 -9.00 -3.61
N VAL A 150 -2.46 -10.25 -4.02
CA VAL A 150 -3.33 -11.38 -3.67
C VAL A 150 -2.75 -12.09 -2.46
N THR A 151 -3.48 -12.12 -1.34
CA THR A 151 -2.98 -12.69 -0.08
C THR A 151 -2.52 -14.14 -0.23
N GLU A 152 -3.28 -14.98 -0.92
CA GLU A 152 -2.93 -16.39 -1.16
C GLU A 152 -1.65 -16.53 -2.00
N LEU A 153 -1.48 -15.70 -3.02
CA LEU A 153 -0.26 -15.71 -3.84
C LEU A 153 0.94 -15.09 -3.11
N GLN A 154 0.73 -14.14 -2.20
CA GLN A 154 1.78 -13.61 -1.31
C GLN A 154 2.24 -14.67 -0.31
N LEU A 155 1.32 -15.50 0.21
CA LEU A 155 1.67 -16.65 1.04
C LEU A 155 2.48 -17.68 0.23
N ALA A 156 2.06 -17.97 -1.00
CA ALA A 156 2.80 -18.83 -1.91
C ALA A 156 4.19 -18.27 -2.26
N GLU A 157 4.29 -16.97 -2.52
CA GLU A 157 5.54 -16.25 -2.78
C GLU A 157 6.48 -16.37 -1.58
N ARG A 158 5.99 -16.09 -0.37
CA ARG A 158 6.77 -16.20 0.87
C ARG A 158 7.26 -17.62 1.08
N ARG A 159 6.42 -18.63 0.82
CA ARG A 159 6.80 -20.04 0.94
C ARG A 159 7.83 -20.44 -0.11
N ALA A 160 7.66 -20.02 -1.37
CA ALA A 160 8.61 -20.29 -2.44
C ALA A 160 9.96 -19.64 -2.16
N ARG A 161 9.97 -18.38 -1.67
CA ARG A 161 11.18 -17.67 -1.26
C ARG A 161 11.90 -18.39 -0.12
N ALA A 162 11.16 -18.85 0.89
CA ALA A 162 11.74 -19.60 2.01
C ALA A 162 12.34 -20.94 1.55
N LEU A 163 11.70 -21.67 0.63
CA LEU A 163 12.25 -22.90 0.07
C LEU A 163 13.51 -22.62 -0.78
N ALA A 164 13.50 -21.53 -1.55
CA ALA A 164 14.67 -21.10 -2.31
C ALA A 164 15.85 -20.71 -1.39
N SER A 165 15.61 -20.01 -0.28
CA SER A 165 16.66 -19.68 0.68
C SER A 165 17.16 -20.92 1.41
N LEU A 166 16.27 -21.83 1.83
CA LEU A 166 16.66 -23.10 2.46
C LEU A 166 17.58 -23.93 1.56
N GLU A 167 17.34 -23.97 0.25
CA GLU A 167 18.23 -24.65 -0.70
C GLU A 167 19.62 -24.03 -0.76
N ALA A 168 19.72 -22.69 -0.70
CA ALA A 168 20.98 -21.96 -0.70
C ALA A 168 21.72 -22.10 0.65
N ASP A 169 20.99 -22.05 1.75
CA ASP A 169 21.53 -21.96 3.11
C ASP A 169 21.75 -23.33 3.77
N LYS A 170 21.32 -24.45 3.15
CA LYS A 170 21.39 -25.79 3.75
C LYS A 170 22.79 -26.23 4.21
N LEU A 171 23.84 -25.64 3.64
CA LEU A 171 25.25 -25.93 3.99
C LEU A 171 25.87 -24.85 4.87
N ILE A 172 25.13 -23.80 5.23
CA ILE A 172 25.61 -22.68 6.02
C ILE A 172 25.28 -22.94 7.49
N ILE A 173 26.32 -23.06 8.32
CA ILE A 173 26.16 -23.04 9.77
C ILE A 173 26.05 -21.58 10.19
N ALA A 174 24.85 -21.14 10.56
CA ALA A 174 24.62 -19.78 10.99
C ALA A 174 25.34 -19.51 12.32
N THR A 175 26.17 -18.46 12.35
CA THR A 175 26.75 -17.95 13.60
C THR A 175 25.69 -17.13 14.33
N ALA A 176 25.19 -17.65 15.44
CA ALA A 176 24.21 -16.92 16.25
C ALA A 176 24.87 -15.71 16.95
N PRO A 177 24.22 -14.54 16.98
CA PRO A 177 24.65 -13.43 17.83
C PRO A 177 24.60 -13.86 19.31
N ARG A 178 25.46 -13.26 20.13
CA ARG A 178 25.47 -13.50 21.58
C ARG A 178 24.26 -12.83 22.21
N GLU A 179 23.47 -13.60 22.94
CA GLU A 179 22.41 -13.09 23.81
C GLU A 179 23.01 -12.38 25.03
N PRO A 180 22.37 -11.33 25.58
CA PRO A 180 21.13 -10.69 25.12
C PRO A 180 21.36 -9.72 23.94
N TRP A 181 20.36 -9.62 23.06
CA TRP A 181 20.43 -8.72 21.91
C TRP A 181 20.40 -7.24 22.30
N TRP A 182 21.13 -6.44 21.52
CA TRP A 182 20.91 -4.99 21.48
C TRP A 182 19.53 -4.71 20.88
N THR A 183 18.70 -3.96 21.61
CA THR A 183 17.39 -3.53 21.11
C THR A 183 17.43 -2.05 20.76
N THR A 184 16.95 -1.67 19.58
CA THR A 184 16.70 -0.26 19.26
C THR A 184 15.48 0.21 20.04
N ALA A 185 15.72 1.00 21.09
CA ALA A 185 14.65 1.66 21.84
C ALA A 185 14.54 3.12 21.39
N ALA A 186 13.39 3.49 20.82
CA ALA A 186 13.10 4.89 20.53
C ALA A 186 13.08 5.71 21.84
N PRO A 187 13.85 6.80 21.95
CA PRO A 187 13.91 7.62 23.17
C PRO A 187 12.54 8.13 23.62
N TYR A 188 11.61 8.33 22.67
CA TYR A 188 10.22 8.73 22.89
C TYR A 188 9.41 7.77 23.79
N ARG A 189 9.89 6.54 24.02
CA ARG A 189 9.24 5.61 24.97
C ARG A 189 9.37 6.09 26.41
N HIS A 190 10.38 6.91 26.72
CA HIS A 190 10.55 7.49 28.04
C HIS A 190 9.60 8.68 28.24
N ALA A 191 8.79 8.63 29.30
CA ALA A 191 7.80 9.67 29.60
C ALA A 191 8.45 11.06 29.77
N THR A 192 9.67 11.12 30.30
CA THR A 192 10.45 12.35 30.45
C THR A 192 10.84 12.98 29.11
N VAL A 193 11.26 12.16 28.15
CA VAL A 193 11.61 12.61 26.79
C VAL A 193 10.36 13.15 26.08
N ARG A 194 9.21 12.47 26.22
CA ARG A 194 7.94 13.00 25.67
C ARG A 194 7.55 14.32 26.31
N SER A 195 7.65 14.42 27.64
CA SER A 195 7.35 15.67 28.34
C SER A 195 8.29 16.79 27.90
N MET A 196 9.58 16.52 27.74
CA MET A 196 10.55 17.48 27.23
C MET A 196 10.19 17.95 25.82
N GLU A 197 9.89 17.02 24.91
CA GLU A 197 9.48 17.33 23.54
C GLU A 197 8.22 18.19 23.50
N THR A 198 7.19 17.87 24.29
CA THR A 198 5.96 18.67 24.32
C THR A 198 6.21 20.10 24.82
N GLN A 199 7.03 20.28 25.85
CA GLN A 199 7.30 21.60 26.43
C GLN A 199 8.22 22.43 25.52
N MET A 200 9.26 21.82 24.97
CA MET A 200 10.16 22.48 24.02
C MET A 200 9.45 22.78 22.70
N GLY A 201 8.64 21.86 22.20
CA GLY A 201 7.81 22.04 21.01
C GLY A 201 6.81 23.18 21.18
N ALA A 202 6.22 23.35 22.36
CA ALA A 202 5.34 24.48 22.66
C ALA A 202 6.10 25.82 22.60
N LEU A 203 7.34 25.88 23.10
CA LEU A 203 8.18 27.08 23.01
C LEU A 203 8.63 27.36 21.57
N LEU A 204 9.04 26.32 20.83
CA LEU A 204 9.39 26.40 19.41
C LEU A 204 8.21 26.91 18.57
N ALA A 205 7.00 26.43 18.84
CA ALA A 205 5.79 26.90 18.16
C ALA A 205 5.52 28.40 18.38
N GLN A 206 5.86 28.95 19.56
CA GLN A 206 5.78 30.41 19.78
C GLN A 206 6.81 31.15 18.93
N CYS A 207 8.04 30.65 18.83
CA CYS A 207 9.07 31.24 17.97
C CYS A 207 8.67 31.17 16.48
N GLU A 208 8.11 30.05 16.04
CA GLU A 208 7.60 29.86 14.67
C GLU A 208 6.41 30.77 14.38
N ALA A 209 5.52 31.01 15.36
CA ALA A 209 4.42 31.96 15.23
C ALA A 209 4.92 33.40 15.01
N TYR A 210 5.96 33.81 15.73
CA TYR A 210 6.60 35.11 15.54
C TYR A 210 7.33 35.24 14.21
N ASP A 211 7.93 34.16 13.71
CA ASP A 211 8.53 34.18 12.38
C ASP A 211 7.45 34.23 11.28
N ALA A 212 6.30 33.58 11.51
CA ALA A 212 5.14 33.65 10.63
C ALA A 212 4.56 35.09 10.55
N GLU A 213 4.62 35.89 11.62
CA GLU A 213 4.22 37.31 11.59
C GLU A 213 5.04 38.17 10.61
N ASN A 214 6.27 37.75 10.26
CA ASN A 214 7.09 38.43 9.27
C ASN A 214 6.71 38.07 7.82
N THR A 215 5.84 37.08 7.63
CA THR A 215 5.42 36.63 6.30
C THR A 215 4.23 37.48 5.85
N THR A 216 4.36 38.12 4.69
CA THR A 216 3.24 38.87 4.12
C THR A 216 2.16 37.90 3.60
N PRO A 217 0.87 38.26 3.64
CA PRO A 217 -0.21 37.37 3.18
C PRO A 217 -0.08 36.98 1.70
N GLU A 218 0.58 37.81 0.89
CA GLU A 218 0.92 37.47 -0.50
C GLU A 218 2.00 36.38 -0.61
N ALA A 219 2.96 36.34 0.33
CA ALA A 219 3.99 35.31 0.40
C ALA A 219 3.40 33.97 0.89
N GLU A 220 2.44 34.01 1.83
CA GLU A 220 1.68 32.81 2.23
C GLU A 220 0.84 32.25 1.08
N LEU A 221 0.14 33.11 0.33
CA LEU A 221 -0.62 32.68 -0.85
C LEU A 221 0.30 32.14 -1.95
N ALA A 222 1.48 32.74 -2.15
CA ALA A 222 2.48 32.23 -3.09
C ALA A 222 3.04 30.87 -2.63
N ALA A 223 3.31 30.69 -1.34
CA ALA A 223 3.74 29.41 -0.77
C ALA A 223 2.65 28.33 -0.94
N LEU A 224 1.38 28.66 -0.71
CA LEU A 224 0.25 27.75 -0.92
C LEU A 224 0.07 27.39 -2.41
N LEU A 225 0.29 28.34 -3.34
CA LEU A 225 0.31 28.05 -4.77
C LEU A 225 1.45 27.09 -5.14
N ASN A 226 2.64 27.27 -4.54
CA ASN A 226 3.79 26.37 -4.75
C ASN A 226 3.53 24.97 -4.17
N GLU A 227 2.96 24.85 -2.97
CA GLU A 227 2.55 23.56 -2.41
C GLU A 227 1.48 22.89 -3.26
N ARG A 228 0.49 23.64 -3.74
CA ARG A 228 -0.54 23.10 -4.63
C ARG A 228 0.06 22.61 -5.94
N ALA A 229 1.02 23.34 -6.52
CA ALA A 229 1.73 22.92 -7.73
C ALA A 229 2.58 21.66 -7.47
N ALA A 230 3.31 21.61 -6.35
CA ALA A 230 4.08 20.44 -5.94
C ALA A 230 3.19 19.22 -5.70
N HIS A 231 2.03 19.40 -5.08
CA HIS A 231 1.07 18.33 -4.83
C HIS A 231 0.46 17.78 -6.13
N VAL A 232 0.10 18.66 -7.08
CA VAL A 232 -0.37 18.22 -8.40
C VAL A 232 0.73 17.45 -9.13
N ALA A 233 1.97 17.93 -9.12
CA ALA A 233 3.10 17.22 -9.71
C ALA A 233 3.35 15.85 -9.03
N GLN A 234 3.18 15.77 -7.71
CA GLN A 234 3.27 14.51 -6.97
C GLN A 234 2.16 13.53 -7.37
N LEU A 235 0.93 14.00 -7.58
CA LEU A 235 -0.19 13.18 -8.05
C LEU A 235 0.04 12.67 -9.48
N GLU A 236 0.56 13.51 -10.38
CA GLU A 236 0.92 13.11 -11.74
C GLU A 236 2.08 12.09 -11.75
N ALA A 237 3.11 12.31 -10.93
CA ALA A 237 4.20 11.35 -10.75
C ALA A 237 3.71 10.02 -10.17
N ALA A 238 2.82 10.06 -9.17
CA ALA A 238 2.22 8.86 -8.60
C ALA A 238 1.36 8.11 -9.62
N TRP A 239 0.57 8.82 -10.43
CA TRP A 239 -0.23 8.22 -11.50
C TRP A 239 0.64 7.57 -12.57
N SER A 240 1.67 8.26 -13.05
CA SER A 240 2.61 7.70 -14.04
C SER A 240 3.40 6.52 -13.51
N ALA A 241 3.80 6.53 -12.23
CA ALA A 241 4.44 5.40 -11.58
C ALA A 241 3.47 4.21 -11.46
N PHE A 242 2.22 4.45 -11.05
CA PHE A 242 1.17 3.43 -11.01
C PHE A 242 0.91 2.83 -12.40
N ALA A 243 0.73 3.67 -13.42
CA ALA A 243 0.52 3.22 -14.79
C ALA A 243 1.69 2.38 -15.29
N SER A 244 2.93 2.80 -15.01
CA SER A 244 4.14 2.04 -15.38
C SER A 244 4.24 0.71 -14.64
N ALA A 245 3.79 0.65 -13.39
CA ALA A 245 3.76 -0.58 -12.60
C ALA A 245 2.71 -1.59 -13.11
N CYS A 246 1.62 -1.12 -13.74
CA CYS A 246 0.62 -1.98 -14.35
C CYS A 246 1.11 -2.71 -15.62
N PHE A 247 2.29 -2.38 -16.16
CA PHE A 247 2.87 -3.06 -17.31
C PHE A 247 3.98 -4.04 -16.88
N GLY A 248 3.80 -5.32 -17.17
CA GLY A 248 4.80 -6.35 -16.89
C GLY A 248 4.40 -7.72 -17.41
N ASP A 249 5.37 -8.62 -17.54
CA ASP A 249 5.12 -10.02 -17.88
C ASP A 249 4.74 -10.78 -16.61
N ALA A 250 3.43 -11.03 -16.43
CA ALA A 250 2.86 -11.58 -15.21
C ALA A 250 2.37 -13.02 -15.39
N GLY A 251 2.72 -13.67 -16.51
CA GLY A 251 2.28 -15.01 -16.86
C GLY A 251 1.25 -15.05 -17.99
N LEU A 252 0.63 -16.21 -18.18
CA LEU A 252 -0.30 -16.46 -19.29
C LEU A 252 -1.74 -16.18 -18.85
N GLY A 253 -2.41 -15.24 -19.53
CA GLY A 253 -3.78 -14.84 -19.25
C GLY A 253 -4.80 -15.45 -20.24
N MET A 254 -6.01 -15.73 -19.77
CA MET A 254 -7.14 -16.14 -20.62
C MET A 254 -8.46 -15.58 -20.10
N PHE A 255 -9.29 -15.07 -21.02
CA PHE A 255 -10.65 -14.63 -20.76
C PHE A 255 -11.65 -15.72 -21.16
N LEU A 256 -12.64 -15.97 -20.31
CA LEU A 256 -13.67 -16.98 -20.47
C LEU A 256 -15.04 -16.35 -20.26
N ALA A 257 -16.04 -16.79 -21.03
CA ALA A 257 -17.41 -16.29 -20.89
C ALA A 257 -18.45 -17.39 -21.12
N GLY A 258 -19.56 -17.31 -20.38
CA GLY A 258 -20.70 -18.22 -20.44
C GLY A 258 -20.98 -18.89 -19.10
N ASP A 259 -21.72 -19.99 -19.15
CA ASP A 259 -22.01 -20.79 -17.95
C ASP A 259 -20.76 -21.48 -17.43
N ALA A 260 -20.74 -21.82 -16.14
CA ALA A 260 -19.57 -22.39 -15.49
C ALA A 260 -19.03 -23.69 -16.13
N GLU A 261 -19.90 -24.58 -16.58
CA GLU A 261 -19.49 -25.78 -17.33
C GLU A 261 -18.88 -25.44 -18.70
N ASN A 262 -19.33 -24.36 -19.33
CA ASN A 262 -18.75 -23.90 -20.59
C ASN A 262 -17.39 -23.26 -20.36
N MET A 263 -17.24 -22.45 -19.30
CA MET A 263 -15.96 -21.87 -18.90
C MET A 263 -14.93 -22.96 -18.55
N ALA A 264 -15.32 -24.01 -17.81
CA ALA A 264 -14.44 -25.13 -17.51
C ALA A 264 -13.99 -25.89 -18.77
N ARG A 265 -14.91 -26.10 -19.73
CA ARG A 265 -14.57 -26.71 -21.03
C ARG A 265 -13.63 -25.84 -21.87
N GLN A 266 -13.88 -24.53 -21.93
CA GLN A 266 -13.01 -23.57 -22.63
C GLN A 266 -11.61 -23.56 -22.01
N LEU A 267 -11.52 -23.59 -20.67
CA LEU A 267 -10.26 -23.64 -19.94
C LEU A 267 -9.45 -24.90 -20.27
N LEU A 268 -10.09 -26.07 -20.33
CA LEU A 268 -9.42 -27.32 -20.71
C LEU A 268 -9.06 -27.36 -22.21
N ALA A 269 -9.89 -26.77 -23.07
CA ALA A 269 -9.65 -26.71 -24.52
C ALA A 269 -8.47 -25.78 -24.89
N GLY A 270 -8.20 -24.76 -24.08
CA GLY A 270 -7.05 -23.87 -24.25
C GLY A 270 -5.69 -24.57 -24.07
N GLY A 271 -5.67 -25.73 -23.42
CA GLY A 271 -4.46 -26.51 -23.16
C GLY A 271 -3.57 -25.91 -22.07
N ALA A 272 -2.75 -26.75 -21.45
CA ALA A 272 -1.79 -26.29 -20.44
C ALA A 272 -0.47 -25.85 -21.09
N PRO A 273 0.17 -24.77 -20.60
CA PRO A 273 1.53 -24.43 -21.01
C PRO A 273 2.52 -25.55 -20.69
N ALA A 274 3.61 -25.63 -21.45
CA ALA A 274 4.48 -26.82 -21.59
C ALA A 274 4.72 -27.62 -20.30
N ALA A 275 4.64 -28.96 -20.39
CA ALA A 275 4.79 -29.90 -19.27
C ALA A 275 6.18 -29.89 -18.59
N ALA A 276 7.12 -29.08 -19.07
CA ALA A 276 8.46 -28.97 -18.50
C ALA A 276 8.49 -28.17 -17.18
N TYR A 277 7.47 -27.34 -16.91
CA TYR A 277 7.37 -26.56 -15.68
C TYR A 277 6.81 -27.41 -14.53
N LYS A 278 7.49 -27.38 -13.38
CA LYS A 278 7.13 -28.16 -12.18
C LYS A 278 6.29 -27.38 -11.16
N LEU A 279 6.31 -26.06 -11.25
CA LEU A 279 5.62 -25.16 -10.33
C LEU A 279 4.70 -24.24 -11.12
N CYS A 280 3.43 -24.21 -10.69
CA CYS A 280 2.42 -23.35 -11.24
C CYS A 280 1.52 -22.82 -10.12
N ALA A 281 1.13 -21.55 -10.23
CA ALA A 281 0.01 -20.97 -9.51
C ALA A 281 -0.95 -20.34 -10.50
N ALA A 282 -2.24 -20.39 -10.21
CA ALA A 282 -3.28 -19.74 -10.97
C ALA A 282 -4.08 -18.80 -10.08
N VAL A 283 -4.59 -17.73 -10.67
CA VAL A 283 -5.62 -16.89 -10.08
C VAL A 283 -6.77 -16.76 -11.06
N CYS A 284 -7.98 -16.85 -10.55
CA CYS A 284 -9.19 -16.72 -11.33
C CYS A 284 -10.15 -15.75 -10.64
N TRP A 285 -10.59 -14.73 -11.38
CA TRP A 285 -11.69 -13.86 -10.97
C TRP A 285 -12.93 -14.24 -11.77
N VAL A 286 -14.03 -14.52 -11.09
CA VAL A 286 -15.32 -14.92 -11.67
C VAL A 286 -16.39 -13.92 -11.24
N GLY A 287 -17.18 -13.45 -12.19
CA GLY A 287 -18.29 -12.54 -11.93
C GLY A 287 -19.12 -12.29 -13.17
N HIS A 288 -20.01 -11.30 -13.12
CA HIS A 288 -20.65 -10.79 -14.33
C HIS A 288 -19.62 -10.06 -15.19
N SER A 289 -19.83 -9.97 -16.52
CA SER A 289 -18.91 -9.32 -17.47
C SER A 289 -18.42 -7.96 -16.99
N ASP A 290 -19.34 -7.13 -16.48
CA ASP A 290 -19.07 -5.76 -16.07
C ASP A 290 -18.23 -5.71 -14.79
N ARG A 291 -18.22 -6.79 -14.01
CA ARG A 291 -17.46 -6.91 -12.75
C ARG A 291 -16.05 -7.46 -12.88
N VAL A 292 -15.74 -8.07 -14.03
CA VAL A 292 -14.40 -8.59 -14.32
C VAL A 292 -13.69 -7.75 -15.39
N ALA A 293 -14.37 -6.74 -15.94
CA ALA A 293 -13.86 -5.85 -16.99
C ALA A 293 -12.55 -5.18 -16.60
N ILE A 294 -12.40 -4.71 -15.35
CA ILE A 294 -11.16 -4.08 -14.89
C ILE A 294 -9.96 -5.03 -14.97
N PHE A 295 -10.12 -6.29 -14.58
CA PHE A 295 -9.04 -7.29 -14.62
C PHE A 295 -8.69 -7.64 -16.07
N ARG A 296 -9.71 -7.73 -16.93
CA ARG A 296 -9.54 -7.96 -18.36
C ARG A 296 -8.75 -6.82 -19.02
N GLU A 297 -9.13 -5.57 -18.76
CA GLU A 297 -8.50 -4.39 -19.34
C GLU A 297 -7.06 -4.20 -18.85
N VAL A 298 -6.80 -4.39 -17.56
CA VAL A 298 -5.44 -4.29 -17.00
C VAL A 298 -4.51 -5.38 -17.54
N LEU A 299 -5.04 -6.58 -17.82
CA LEU A 299 -4.26 -7.69 -18.37
C LEU A 299 -4.22 -7.71 -19.92
N GLY A 300 -4.94 -6.79 -20.60
CA GLY A 300 -4.96 -6.68 -22.05
C GLY A 300 -5.67 -7.81 -22.80
N LEU A 301 -6.68 -8.45 -22.17
CA LEU A 301 -7.43 -9.61 -22.70
C LEU A 301 -8.80 -9.24 -23.32
#